data_AF-A0A803W4Z7-F1
#
_entry.id   AF-A0A803W4Z7-F1
#
_cell.length_a   1.000
_cell.length_b   1.000
_cell.length_c   1.000
_cell.angle_alpha   90.00
_cell.angle_beta   90.00
_cell.angle_gamma   90.00
#
_symmetry.space_group_name_H-M   'P 1'
#
loop_
_entity.id
_entity.type
_entity.pdbx_description
1 polymer ?
#
loop_
_entity_poly.entity_id
_entity_poly.type
_entity_poly.pdbx_seq_one_letter_code
_entity_poly.pdbx_strand_id
1 'polypeptide(L)'
;MKVNAIRFVHKALAHELLLSLQGGPTFAYYMALAWTYMMQEDFPRCEECLCEAIQIDPVNPNVWAQKGHLCYLQKDFVNAKECYERVISFVEDAVDLHFVYLRLGSIYLEEKELGEMLEAEDALSEANALNNTNAEVWGYLALICLQVSAQPLPA
;
A
#
# COMPACT_ATOMS: atom_id res chain seq x y z
N MET A 1 23.37 4.62 4.65
CA MET A 1 22.46 4.71 5.82
C MET A 1 21.50 3.51 5.96
N LYS A 2 20.95 2.93 4.87
CA LYS A 2 20.02 1.76 4.92
C LYS A 2 20.52 0.54 5.73
N VAL A 3 21.80 0.17 5.62
CA VAL A 3 22.37 -1.04 6.29
C VAL A 3 22.31 -0.95 7.82
N ASN A 4 22.47 0.25 8.38
CA ASN A 4 22.44 0.42 9.84
C ASN A 4 21.00 0.35 10.37
N ALA A 5 20.03 0.91 9.64
CA ALA A 5 18.61 0.90 10.04
C ALA A 5 18.07 -0.53 10.18
N ILE A 6 18.35 -1.40 9.21
CA ILE A 6 17.92 -2.81 9.23
C ILE A 6 18.49 -3.54 10.46
N ARG A 7 19.77 -3.33 10.77
CA ARG A 7 20.42 -3.93 11.94
C ARG A 7 19.80 -3.45 13.26
N PHE A 8 19.40 -2.18 13.34
CA PHE A 8 18.69 -1.66 14.51
C PHE A 8 17.28 -2.23 14.64
N VAL A 9 16.56 -2.38 13.53
CA VAL A 9 15.22 -3.02 13.49
C VAL A 9 15.31 -4.47 13.98
N HIS A 10 16.22 -5.28 13.44
CA HIS A 10 16.39 -6.67 13.91
C HIS A 10 16.73 -6.76 15.41
N LYS A 11 17.54 -5.82 15.92
CA LYS A 11 17.87 -5.77 17.35
C LYS A 11 16.66 -5.38 18.22
N ALA A 12 15.85 -4.42 17.76
CA ALA A 12 14.63 -4.01 18.44
C ALA A 12 13.59 -5.13 18.46
N LEU A 13 13.44 -5.83 17.34
CA LEU A 13 12.53 -6.96 17.18
C LEU A 13 12.93 -8.16 18.05
N ALA A 14 14.23 -8.48 18.11
CA ALA A 14 14.73 -9.51 19.02
C ALA A 14 14.45 -9.16 20.50
N HIS A 15 14.52 -7.88 20.85
CA HIS A 15 14.20 -7.42 22.20
C HIS A 15 12.70 -7.49 22.49
N GLU A 16 11.83 -7.18 21.53
CA GLU A 16 10.38 -7.33 21.64
C GLU A 16 9.98 -8.80 21.88
N LEU A 17 10.56 -9.74 21.13
CA LEU A 17 10.33 -11.18 21.32
C LEU A 17 10.66 -11.63 22.75
N LEU A 18 11.80 -11.18 23.28
CA LEU A 18 12.27 -11.54 24.63
C LEU A 18 11.39 -10.95 25.74
N LEU A 19 10.75 -9.80 25.50
CA LEU A 19 9.88 -9.13 26.47
C LEU A 19 8.40 -9.48 26.30
N SER A 20 8.03 -10.14 25.21
CA SER A 20 6.64 -10.53 24.95
C SER A 20 6.15 -11.49 26.04
N LEU A 21 5.18 -11.04 26.84
CA LEU A 21 4.62 -11.78 27.98
C LEU A 21 3.91 -13.09 27.56
N GLN A 22 3.57 -13.24 26.27
CA GLN A 22 2.82 -14.36 25.71
C GLN A 22 3.69 -15.39 24.97
N GLY A 23 5.01 -15.18 24.86
CA GLY A 23 5.95 -16.20 24.39
C GLY A 23 5.98 -16.45 22.87
N GLY A 24 5.74 -15.42 22.04
CA GLY A 24 5.78 -15.57 20.59
C GLY A 24 5.83 -14.23 19.82
N PRO A 25 6.09 -14.28 18.50
CA PRO A 25 6.06 -13.11 17.64
C PRO A 25 4.69 -12.41 17.64
N THR A 26 4.68 -11.08 17.73
CA THR A 26 3.46 -10.27 17.70
C THR A 26 3.10 -9.86 16.27
N PHE A 27 1.89 -9.31 16.08
CA PHE A 27 1.51 -8.65 14.83
C PHE A 27 2.53 -7.56 14.42
N ALA A 28 2.91 -6.69 15.37
CA ALA A 28 3.86 -5.60 15.14
C ALA A 28 5.23 -6.12 14.70
N TYR A 29 5.67 -7.24 15.28
CA TYR A 29 6.91 -7.90 14.91
C TYR A 29 6.91 -8.33 13.44
N TYR A 30 5.86 -9.03 13.00
CA TYR A 30 5.76 -9.50 11.62
C TYR A 30 5.59 -8.36 10.62
N MET A 31 4.84 -7.31 10.98
CA MET A 31 4.73 -6.10 10.15
C MET A 31 6.07 -5.40 9.94
N ALA A 32 6.88 -5.29 10.99
CA ALA A 32 8.21 -4.67 10.89
C ALA A 32 9.19 -5.52 10.06
N LEU A 33 9.11 -6.85 10.15
CA LEU A 33 9.89 -7.74 9.27
C LEU A 33 9.44 -7.62 7.81
N ALA A 34 8.14 -7.61 7.55
CA ALA A 34 7.60 -7.43 6.20
C ALA A 34 8.13 -6.14 5.57
N TRP A 35 8.05 -5.00 6.27
CA TRP A 35 8.66 -3.75 5.80
C TRP A 35 10.16 -3.85 5.53
N THR A 36 10.88 -4.54 6.41
CA THR A 36 12.33 -4.73 6.27
C THR A 36 12.67 -5.56 5.02
N TYR A 37 11.93 -6.63 4.76
CA TYR A 37 12.10 -7.45 3.57
C TYR A 37 11.66 -6.72 2.31
N MET A 38 10.60 -5.91 2.37
CA MET A 38 10.15 -5.09 1.26
C MET A 38 11.22 -4.04 0.86
N MET A 39 11.89 -3.42 1.83
CA MET A 39 13.03 -2.52 1.57
C MET A 39 14.27 -3.22 1.00
N GLN A 40 14.39 -4.53 1.21
CA GLN A 40 15.44 -5.38 0.65
C GLN A 40 15.05 -6.02 -0.68
N GLU A 41 13.80 -5.82 -1.13
CA GLU A 41 13.20 -6.49 -2.29
C GLU A 41 13.17 -8.03 -2.17
N ASP A 42 13.21 -8.55 -0.93
CA ASP A 42 13.03 -9.97 -0.61
C ASP A 42 11.54 -10.29 -0.48
N PHE A 43 10.84 -10.27 -1.62
CA PHE A 43 9.39 -10.43 -1.68
C PHE A 43 8.86 -11.76 -1.10
N PRO A 44 9.51 -12.92 -1.31
CA PRO A 44 9.03 -14.18 -0.71
C PRO A 44 8.97 -14.14 0.81
N ARG A 45 10.01 -13.61 1.47
CA ARG A 45 10.01 -13.49 2.94
C ARG A 45 9.07 -12.40 3.45
N CYS A 46 8.88 -11.34 2.66
CA CYS A 46 7.86 -10.34 2.95
C CYS A 46 6.47 -10.99 2.99
N GLU A 47 6.14 -11.80 2.00
CA GLU A 47 4.86 -12.50 1.91
C GLU A 47 4.63 -13.46 3.08
N GLU A 48 5.64 -14.25 3.46
CA GLU A 48 5.58 -15.10 4.66
C GLU A 48 5.23 -14.29 5.92
N CYS A 49 5.91 -13.17 6.14
CA CYS A 49 5.65 -12.29 7.29
C CYS A 49 4.24 -11.68 7.25
N LEU A 50 3.77 -11.25 6.08
CA LEU A 50 2.42 -10.71 5.94
C LEU A 50 1.35 -11.78 6.16
N CYS A 51 1.57 -13.02 5.72
CA CYS A 51 0.67 -14.14 5.99
C CYS A 51 0.55 -14.42 7.50
N GLU A 52 1.67 -14.42 8.23
CA GLU A 52 1.67 -14.56 9.69
C GLU A 52 0.94 -13.39 10.38
N ALA A 53 1.16 -12.15 9.94
CA ALA A 53 0.46 -10.98 10.48
C ALA A 53 -1.06 -11.06 10.23
N ILE A 54 -1.50 -11.52 9.06
CA ILE A 54 -2.92 -11.73 8.74
C ILE A 54 -3.55 -12.81 9.62
N GLN A 55 -2.82 -13.88 9.97
CA GLN A 55 -3.35 -14.91 10.88
C GLN A 55 -3.60 -14.36 12.29
N ILE A 56 -2.79 -13.40 12.75
CA ILE A 56 -2.93 -12.78 14.07
C ILE A 56 -4.08 -11.77 14.09
N ASP A 57 -4.16 -10.89 13.09
CA ASP A 57 -5.21 -9.86 12.99
C ASP A 57 -5.72 -9.71 11.55
N PRO A 58 -6.70 -10.55 11.13
CA PRO A 58 -7.15 -10.63 9.74
C PRO A 58 -8.02 -9.44 9.29
N VAL A 59 -8.47 -8.60 10.23
CA VAL A 59 -9.30 -7.43 9.94
C VAL A 59 -8.49 -6.13 9.95
N ASN A 60 -7.20 -6.18 10.31
CA ASN A 60 -6.35 -5.00 10.36
C ASN A 60 -6.15 -4.40 8.96
N PRO A 61 -6.59 -3.16 8.69
CA PRO A 61 -6.39 -2.55 7.38
C PRO A 61 -4.91 -2.38 7.02
N ASN A 62 -4.02 -2.20 8.00
CA ASN A 62 -2.60 -1.95 7.72
C ASN A 62 -1.92 -3.16 7.06
N VAL A 63 -2.25 -4.39 7.48
CA VAL A 63 -1.64 -5.59 6.88
C VAL A 63 -2.13 -5.80 5.43
N TRP A 64 -3.40 -5.52 5.16
CA TRP A 64 -3.96 -5.58 3.81
C TRP A 64 -3.36 -4.50 2.90
N ALA A 65 -3.13 -3.30 3.43
CA ALA A 65 -2.50 -2.22 2.68
C ALA A 65 -1.04 -2.57 2.30
N GLN A 66 -0.30 -3.23 3.20
CA GLN A 66 1.05 -3.72 2.90
C GLN A 66 1.06 -4.90 1.93
N LYS A 67 0.10 -5.83 2.05
CA LYS A 67 -0.06 -6.91 1.08
C LYS A 67 -0.37 -6.37 -0.32
N GLY A 68 -1.28 -5.41 -0.42
CA GLY A 68 -1.56 -4.71 -1.68
C GLY A 68 -0.31 -4.04 -2.24
N HIS A 69 0.51 -3.42 -1.38
CA HIS A 69 1.77 -2.81 -1.83
C HIS A 69 2.80 -3.83 -2.31
N LEU A 70 2.90 -4.99 -1.66
CA LEU A 70 3.74 -6.09 -2.14
C LEU A 70 3.30 -6.55 -3.53
N CYS A 71 2.01 -6.80 -3.74
CA CYS A 71 1.46 -7.17 -5.04
C CYS A 71 1.72 -6.10 -6.10
N TYR A 72 1.55 -4.81 -5.75
CA TYR A 72 1.85 -3.68 -6.63
C TYR A 72 3.33 -3.67 -7.08
N LEU A 73 4.26 -3.89 -6.15
CA LEU A 73 5.69 -3.97 -6.46
C LEU A 73 6.04 -5.16 -7.37
N GLN A 74 5.28 -6.25 -7.26
CA GLN A 74 5.37 -7.42 -8.13
C GLN A 74 4.63 -7.25 -9.47
N LYS A 75 3.97 -6.11 -9.68
CA LYS A 75 3.10 -5.81 -10.84
C LYS A 75 1.87 -6.71 -10.96
N ASP A 76 1.45 -7.29 -9.85
CA ASP A 76 0.19 -8.01 -9.74
C ASP A 76 -0.92 -7.03 -9.34
N PHE A 77 -1.37 -6.25 -10.33
CA PHE A 77 -2.30 -5.17 -10.09
C PHE A 77 -3.70 -5.63 -9.71
N VAL A 78 -4.10 -6.83 -10.16
CA VAL A 78 -5.38 -7.44 -9.79
C VAL A 78 -5.43 -7.68 -8.29
N ASN A 79 -4.46 -8.40 -7.73
CA ASN A 79 -4.40 -8.66 -6.30
C ASN A 79 -4.11 -7.38 -5.48
N ALA A 80 -3.33 -6.44 -6.03
CA ALA A 80 -3.08 -5.17 -5.39
C ALA A 80 -4.38 -4.36 -5.20
N LYS A 81 -5.17 -4.24 -6.27
CA LYS A 81 -6.46 -3.53 -6.29
C LYS A 81 -7.43 -4.13 -5.27
N GLU A 82 -7.62 -5.46 -5.27
CA GLU A 82 -8.47 -6.13 -4.29
C GLU A 82 -8.06 -5.86 -2.84
N CYS A 83 -6.75 -5.88 -2.55
CA CYS A 83 -6.24 -5.58 -1.22
C CYS A 83 -6.52 -4.13 -0.81
N TYR A 84 -6.31 -3.18 -1.72
CA TYR A 84 -6.56 -1.76 -1.44
C TYR A 84 -8.05 -1.43 -1.31
N GLU A 85 -8.91 -2.00 -2.15
CA GLU A 85 -10.37 -1.90 -2.04
C GLU A 85 -10.88 -2.47 -0.71
N ARG A 86 -10.28 -3.57 -0.26
CA ARG A 86 -10.56 -4.12 1.05
C ARG A 86 -10.20 -3.13 2.18
N VAL A 87 -9.07 -2.44 2.09
CA VAL A 87 -8.66 -1.45 3.10
C VAL A 87 -9.65 -0.31 3.19
N ILE A 88 -10.07 0.26 2.06
CA ILE A 88 -11.04 1.36 2.03
C ILE A 88 -12.43 0.90 2.51
N SER A 89 -12.76 -0.39 2.46
CA SER A 89 -14.06 -0.89 2.98
C SER A 89 -14.16 -0.90 4.51
N PHE A 90 -13.03 -0.87 5.23
CA PHE A 90 -12.99 -0.90 6.70
C PHE A 90 -12.90 0.50 7.34
N VAL A 91 -13.46 1.53 6.67
CA VAL A 91 -13.29 3.01 6.78
C VAL A 91 -12.99 3.64 8.17
N GLU A 92 -13.16 3.00 9.31
CA GLU A 92 -13.03 3.68 10.61
C GLU A 92 -11.60 3.79 11.18
N ASP A 93 -10.62 2.92 10.83
CA ASP A 93 -9.32 2.87 11.56
C ASP A 93 -8.04 2.72 10.71
N ALA A 94 -8.08 2.91 9.38
CA ALA A 94 -6.90 2.73 8.53
C ALA A 94 -5.88 3.88 8.70
N VAL A 95 -4.67 3.54 9.17
CA VAL A 95 -3.56 4.47 9.25
C VAL A 95 -2.90 4.55 7.87
N ASP A 96 -2.86 5.77 7.31
CA ASP A 96 -2.23 6.13 6.03
C ASP A 96 -2.97 5.66 4.76
N LEU A 97 -4.22 6.13 4.58
CA LEU A 97 -4.99 5.92 3.35
C LEU A 97 -4.42 6.64 2.12
N HIS A 98 -3.53 7.63 2.31
CA HIS A 98 -3.00 8.43 1.22
C HIS A 98 -2.27 7.56 0.19
N PHE A 99 -1.38 6.67 0.64
CA PHE A 99 -0.66 5.81 -0.28
C PHE A 99 -1.57 4.77 -0.95
N VAL A 100 -2.61 4.30 -0.24
CA VAL A 100 -3.59 3.34 -0.77
C VAL A 100 -4.34 3.96 -1.95
N TYR A 101 -4.89 5.16 -1.76
CA TYR A 101 -5.58 5.89 -2.82
C TYR A 101 -4.65 6.26 -3.98
N LEU A 102 -3.42 6.70 -3.70
CA LEU A 102 -2.42 6.97 -4.74
C LEU A 102 -2.13 5.73 -5.59
N ARG A 103 -1.94 4.57 -4.96
CA ARG A 103 -1.64 3.31 -5.66
C ARG A 103 -2.85 2.82 -6.45
N LEU A 104 -4.06 2.85 -5.88
CA LEU A 104 -5.30 2.56 -6.60
C LEU A 104 -5.45 3.44 -7.84
N GLY A 105 -5.31 4.76 -7.69
CA GLY A 105 -5.39 5.69 -8.80
C GLY A 105 -4.37 5.39 -9.91
N SER A 106 -3.14 5.01 -9.54
CA SER A 106 -2.13 4.60 -10.52
C SER A 106 -2.49 3.28 -11.24
N ILE A 107 -3.09 2.31 -10.55
CA ILE A 107 -3.53 1.04 -11.14
C ILE A 107 -4.65 1.30 -12.16
N TYR A 108 -5.67 2.07 -11.77
CA TYR A 108 -6.78 2.46 -12.67
C TYR A 108 -6.27 3.15 -13.95
N LEU A 109 -5.22 3.98 -13.86
CA LEU A 109 -4.60 4.60 -15.03
C LEU A 109 -3.80 3.63 -15.91
N GLU A 110 -3.23 2.57 -15.34
CA GLU A 110 -2.50 1.55 -16.10
C GLU A 110 -3.43 0.65 -16.92
N GLU A 111 -4.65 0.37 -16.43
CA GLU A 111 -5.62 -0.49 -17.12
C GLU A 111 -6.21 0.17 -18.39
N LYS A 112 -6.08 1.50 -18.55
CA LYS A 112 -6.40 2.30 -19.76
C LYS A 112 -7.82 2.13 -20.32
N GLU A 113 -8.73 1.52 -19.58
CA GLU A 113 -10.15 1.48 -19.94
C GLU A 113 -10.80 2.83 -19.59
N LEU A 114 -11.65 3.34 -20.48
CA LEU A 114 -12.30 4.65 -20.31
C LEU A 114 -13.20 4.72 -19.08
N GLY A 115 -13.74 3.58 -18.62
CA GLY A 115 -14.51 3.50 -17.38
C GLY A 115 -13.63 3.90 -16.22
N GLU A 116 -12.53 3.17 -16.04
CA GLU A 116 -11.57 3.28 -14.93
C GLU A 116 -10.86 4.64 -14.79
N MET A 117 -11.01 5.53 -15.77
CA MET A 117 -10.45 6.88 -15.70
C MET A 117 -11.15 7.75 -14.64
N LEU A 118 -12.46 7.56 -14.43
CA LEU A 118 -13.19 8.29 -13.40
C LEU A 118 -12.78 7.78 -12.01
N GLU A 119 -12.68 6.48 -11.82
CA GLU A 119 -12.21 5.86 -10.58
C GLU A 119 -10.76 6.26 -10.27
N ALA A 120 -9.92 6.41 -11.29
CA ALA A 120 -8.59 6.98 -11.12
C ALA A 120 -8.64 8.42 -10.59
N GLU A 121 -9.47 9.28 -11.20
CA GLU A 121 -9.61 10.69 -10.79
C GLU A 121 -10.13 10.81 -9.36
N ASP A 122 -11.14 10.03 -8.99
CA ASP A 122 -11.71 10.00 -7.66
C ASP A 122 -10.66 9.55 -6.62
N ALA A 123 -9.98 8.43 -6.87
CA ALA A 123 -8.95 7.93 -5.96
C ALA A 123 -7.79 8.93 -5.80
N LEU A 124 -7.31 9.55 -6.89
CA LEU A 124 -6.23 10.53 -6.82
C LEU A 124 -6.67 11.83 -6.13
N SER A 125 -7.94 12.22 -6.26
CA SER A 125 -8.51 13.36 -5.55
C SER A 125 -8.55 13.12 -4.04
N GLU A 126 -8.96 11.92 -3.60
CA GLU A 126 -8.89 11.51 -2.19
C GLU A 126 -7.43 11.49 -1.68
N ALA A 127 -6.50 10.95 -2.47
CA ALA A 127 -5.08 10.99 -2.13
C ALA A 127 -4.57 12.44 -1.96
N ASN A 128 -4.97 13.36 -2.83
CA ASN A 128 -4.63 14.77 -2.76
C ASN A 128 -5.24 15.46 -1.53
N ALA A 129 -6.48 15.11 -1.17
CA ALA A 129 -7.14 15.64 0.03
C ALA A 129 -6.38 15.23 1.31
N LEU A 130 -5.87 14.01 1.37
CA LEU A 130 -5.09 13.49 2.50
C LEU A 130 -3.67 14.09 2.56
N ASN A 131 -3.03 14.28 1.41
CA ASN A 131 -1.71 14.93 1.32
C ASN A 131 -1.54 15.67 -0.02
N ASN A 132 -1.81 16.97 0.03
CA ASN A 132 -1.73 17.85 -1.12
C ASN A 132 -0.31 18.29 -1.51
N THR A 133 0.72 17.79 -0.82
CA THR A 133 2.12 18.08 -1.13
C THR A 133 2.81 16.96 -1.92
N ASN A 134 2.13 15.84 -2.15
CA ASN A 134 2.70 14.72 -2.89
C ASN A 134 2.73 15.00 -4.40
N ALA A 135 3.93 15.24 -4.94
CA ALA A 135 4.13 15.51 -6.37
C ALA A 135 3.69 14.37 -7.31
N GLU A 136 3.69 13.11 -6.85
CA GLU A 136 3.24 11.97 -7.64
C GLU A 136 1.74 12.07 -7.95
N VAL A 137 0.93 12.44 -6.94
CA VAL A 137 -0.52 12.68 -7.10
C VAL A 137 -0.76 13.79 -8.12
N TRP A 138 -0.06 14.92 -8.00
CA TRP A 138 -0.18 16.02 -8.96
C TRP A 138 0.22 15.61 -10.37
N GLY A 139 1.24 14.75 -10.52
CA GLY A 139 1.65 14.20 -11.81
C GLY A 139 0.55 13.39 -12.47
N TYR A 140 -0.10 12.48 -11.73
CA TYR A 140 -1.21 11.69 -12.26
C TYR A 140 -2.46 12.53 -12.56
N LEU A 141 -2.84 13.47 -11.69
CA LEU A 141 -3.96 14.38 -11.95
C LEU A 141 -3.72 15.22 -13.20
N ALA A 142 -2.50 15.71 -13.42
CA ALA A 142 -2.15 16.43 -14.64
C ALA A 142 -2.26 15.54 -15.89
N LEU A 143 -1.88 14.26 -15.80
CA LEU A 143 -2.03 13.29 -16.90
C LEU A 143 -3.51 13.09 -17.26
N ILE A 144 -4.38 12.94 -16.27
CA ILE A 144 -5.83 12.84 -16.45
C ILE A 144 -6.36 14.07 -17.19
N CYS A 145 -6.03 15.28 -16.73
CA CYS A 145 -6.48 16.51 -17.39
C CYS A 145 -6.03 16.61 -18.86
N LEU A 146 -4.80 16.16 -19.18
CA LEU A 146 -4.30 16.14 -20.55
C LEU A 146 -5.07 15.14 -21.43
N GLN A 147 -5.38 13.96 -20.88
CA GLN A 147 -6.12 12.93 -21.61
C GLN A 147 -7.58 13.36 -21.84
N VAL A 148 -8.25 13.97 -20.87
CA VAL A 148 -9.62 14.50 -21.02
C VAL A 148 -9.64 15.63 -22.06
N SER A 149 -8.68 16.56 -22.01
CA SER A 149 -8.62 17.68 -22.96
C SER A 149 -8.22 17.27 -24.39
N ALA A 150 -7.58 16.12 -24.57
CA ALA A 150 -7.24 15.58 -25.88
C ALA A 150 -8.41 14.84 -26.56
N GLN A 151 -9.55 14.64 -25.89
CA GLN A 151 -10.70 13.95 -26.47
C GLN A 151 -11.48 14.87 -27.43
N PRO A 152 -11.83 14.40 -28.64
CA PRO A 152 -12.73 15.13 -29.52
C PRO A 152 -14.11 15.23 -28.84
N LEU A 153 -14.69 16.44 -28.86
CA LEU A 153 -16.03 16.68 -28.33
C LEU A 153 -17.03 15.66 -28.93
N PRO A 154 -17.93 15.08 -28.13
CA PRO A 154 -18.99 14.23 -28.65
C PRO A 154 -19.83 15.02 -29.66
N ALA A 155 -20.10 14.39 -30.80
CA ALA A 155 -20.82 14.97 -31.94
C ALA A 155 -22.29 15.26 -31.63
#